data_AF-A0A1I4SVV2-F1
#
_entry.id   AF-A0A1I4SVV2-F1
#
_cell.length_a   1.000
_cell.length_b   1.000
_cell.length_c   1.000
_cell.angle_alpha   90.00
_cell.angle_beta   90.00
_cell.angle_gamma   90.00
#
_symmetry.space_group_name_H-M   'P 1'
#
loop_
_entity.id
_entity.type
_entity.pdbx_description
1 polymer ?
#
loop_
_entity_poly.entity_id
_entity_poly.type
_entity_poly.pdbx_seq_one_letter_code
_entity_poly.pdbx_strand_id
1 'polypeptide(L)'
;MRINLEPIGIIKKAGKCSEILIYSDFEQLVKNMMSKLGKNDGDQHNLVVIHKNRESGDLHQVQITKTHLIDRVGNILKVGKIDANDDSVIDVRLECNGLITSEA
;
A
#
# COMPACT_ATOMS: atom_id res chain seq x y z
N MET A 1 -0.69 -26.54 4.07
CA MET A 1 0.16 -25.61 3.29
C MET A 1 0.60 -24.50 4.23
N ARG A 2 1.91 -24.30 4.42
CA ARG A 2 2.45 -23.15 5.18
C ARG A 2 2.92 -22.12 4.16
N ILE A 3 2.14 -21.08 3.93
CA ILE A 3 2.51 -19.97 3.03
C ILE A 3 3.30 -18.98 3.88
N ASN A 4 4.54 -18.72 3.51
CA ASN A 4 5.36 -17.68 4.13
C ASN A 4 5.18 -16.38 3.33
N LEU A 5 4.59 -15.38 3.96
CA LEU A 5 4.45 -14.04 3.37
C LEU A 5 5.70 -13.22 3.70
N GLU A 6 6.51 -12.96 2.69
CA GLU A 6 7.69 -12.10 2.81
C GLU A 6 7.25 -10.62 2.87
N PRO A 7 7.78 -9.85 3.83
CA PRO A 7 7.45 -8.44 3.94
C PRO A 7 8.18 -7.63 2.87
N ILE A 8 7.43 -6.77 2.17
CA ILE A 8 7.98 -5.81 1.20
C ILE A 8 8.29 -4.44 1.81
N GLY A 9 7.86 -4.22 3.04
CA GLY A 9 8.00 -2.94 3.71
C GLY A 9 7.42 -2.92 5.12
N ILE A 10 7.32 -1.72 5.68
CA ILE A 10 6.80 -1.47 7.03
C ILE A 10 5.92 -0.22 7.07
N ILE A 11 4.84 -0.27 7.86
CA ILE A 11 4.00 0.88 8.16
C ILE A 11 4.58 1.61 9.38
N LYS A 12 4.76 2.93 9.27
CA LYS A 12 5.14 3.82 10.36
C LYS A 12 4.04 4.86 10.56
N LYS A 13 3.60 5.02 11.81
CA LYS A 13 2.64 6.08 12.16
C LYS A 13 3.36 7.43 12.21
N ALA A 14 2.88 8.41 11.45
CA ALA A 14 3.52 9.72 11.29
C ALA A 14 2.53 10.86 11.59
N GLY A 15 2.21 11.07 12.87
CA GLY A 15 1.32 12.15 13.29
C GLY A 15 -0.10 12.02 12.73
N LYS A 16 -0.46 12.90 11.77
CA LYS A 16 -1.78 12.92 11.11
C LYS A 16 -1.89 12.00 9.89
N CYS A 17 -0.77 11.47 9.40
CA CYS A 17 -0.67 10.56 8.27
C CYS A 17 0.07 9.28 8.69
N SER A 18 0.19 8.34 7.77
CA SER A 18 1.09 7.19 7.91
C SER A 18 2.12 7.21 6.78
N GLU A 19 3.25 6.59 7.03
CA GLU A 19 4.30 6.35 6.05
C GLU A 19 4.41 4.85 5.81
N ILE A 20 4.51 4.48 4.54
CA ILE A 20 4.77 3.11 4.11
C ILE A 20 6.17 3.12 3.52
N LEU A 21 7.13 2.52 4.23
CA LEU A 21 8.50 2.36 3.73
C LEU A 21 8.59 1.03 3.00
N ILE A 22 8.84 1.08 1.70
CA ILE A 22 9.09 -0.09 0.87
C ILE A 22 10.59 -0.39 0.87
N TYR A 23 10.98 -1.64 1.12
CA TYR A 23 12.39 -2.04 1.09
C TYR A 23 12.96 -1.91 -0.32
N SER A 24 14.25 -1.59 -0.43
CA SER A 24 14.89 -1.29 -1.72
C SER A 24 14.81 -2.45 -2.72
N ASP A 25 14.80 -3.69 -2.25
CA ASP A 25 14.62 -4.89 -3.09
C ASP A 25 13.30 -4.85 -3.88
N PHE A 26 12.31 -4.07 -3.42
CA PHE A 26 11.00 -3.89 -4.04
C PHE A 26 10.79 -2.48 -4.63
N GLU A 27 11.85 -1.69 -4.86
CA GLU A 27 11.75 -0.35 -5.45
C GLU A 27 10.97 -0.33 -6.78
N GLN A 28 11.09 -1.40 -7.59
CA GLN A 28 10.39 -1.50 -8.86
C GLN A 28 8.86 -1.49 -8.71
N LEU A 29 8.32 -1.99 -7.58
CA LEU A 29 6.90 -1.91 -7.27
C LEU A 29 6.44 -0.45 -7.24
N VAL A 30 7.19 0.39 -6.52
CA VAL A 30 6.91 1.82 -6.39
C VAL A 30 7.00 2.51 -7.76
N LYS A 31 8.05 2.22 -8.54
CA LYS A 31 8.20 2.77 -9.91
C LYS A 31 7.01 2.42 -10.80
N ASN A 32 6.56 1.16 -10.77
CA ASN A 32 5.43 0.68 -11.56
C ASN A 32 4.09 1.29 -11.12
N MET A 33 3.91 1.56 -9.82
CA MET A 33 2.74 2.29 -9.34
C MET A 33 2.80 3.74 -9.87
N MET A 34 3.91 4.44 -9.67
CA MET A 34 4.06 5.83 -10.08
C MET A 34 3.92 6.03 -11.60
N SER A 35 4.35 5.08 -12.42
CA SER A 35 4.14 5.17 -13.87
C SER A 35 2.66 5.12 -14.27
N LYS A 36 1.80 4.49 -13.46
CA LYS A 36 0.34 4.39 -13.71
C LYS A 36 -0.44 5.60 -13.18
N LEU A 37 0.18 6.40 -12.32
CA LEU A 37 -0.41 7.62 -11.74
C LEU A 37 -0.40 8.80 -12.73
N GLY A 38 0.30 8.70 -13.86
CA GLY A 38 0.42 9.79 -14.84
C GLY A 38 -0.79 9.93 -15.79
N LYS A 39 -1.41 11.13 -15.75
CA LYS A 39 -2.25 11.87 -16.75
C LYS A 39 -3.58 12.43 -16.25
N ASN A 40 -3.99 12.21 -14.99
CA ASN A 40 -5.16 12.88 -14.42
C ASN A 40 -4.78 13.57 -13.09
N ASP A 41 -4.39 14.83 -13.16
CA ASP A 41 -3.97 15.70 -12.04
C ASP A 41 -5.10 16.02 -11.01
N GLY A 42 -6.29 15.41 -11.16
CA GLY A 42 -7.47 15.74 -10.36
C GLY A 42 -7.88 14.72 -9.29
N ASP A 43 -7.41 13.47 -9.39
CA ASP A 43 -7.91 12.39 -8.54
C ASP A 43 -6.95 12.09 -7.38
N GLN A 44 -7.45 12.19 -6.14
CA GLN A 44 -6.78 11.57 -5.00
C GLN A 44 -6.67 10.07 -5.27
N HIS A 45 -5.44 9.58 -5.43
CA HIS A 45 -5.22 8.19 -5.80
C HIS A 45 -5.31 7.29 -4.58
N ASN A 46 -6.31 6.42 -4.57
CA ASN A 46 -6.47 5.44 -3.52
C ASN A 46 -5.45 4.31 -3.66
N LEU A 47 -4.98 3.85 -2.52
CA LEU A 47 -4.09 2.72 -2.33
C LEU A 47 -4.80 1.65 -1.52
N VAL A 48 -4.59 0.40 -1.94
CA VAL A 48 -4.90 -0.78 -1.17
C VAL A 48 -3.60 -1.30 -0.58
N VAL A 49 -3.52 -1.33 0.75
CA VAL A 49 -2.35 -1.76 1.52
C VAL A 49 -2.71 -3.07 2.20
N ILE A 50 -1.95 -4.13 1.91
CA ILE A 50 -2.08 -5.43 2.56
C ILE A 50 -0.95 -5.53 3.57
N HIS A 51 -1.27 -5.63 4.85
CA HIS A 51 -0.30 -5.73 5.94
C HIS A 51 -0.63 -6.87 6.88
N LYS A 52 0.34 -7.32 7.69
CA LYS A 52 0.08 -8.34 8.70
C LYS A 52 -0.95 -7.84 9.71
N ASN A 53 -1.90 -8.70 10.05
CA ASN A 53 -2.81 -8.44 11.16
C ASN A 53 -2.13 -8.89 12.45
N ARG A 54 -1.87 -7.95 13.37
CA ARG A 54 -1.32 -8.26 14.71
C ARG A 54 -2.41 -8.55 15.73
N GLU A 55 -3.66 -8.18 15.47
CA GLU A 55 -4.77 -8.46 16.36
C GLU A 55 -5.24 -9.90 16.13
N SER A 56 -4.77 -10.78 17.01
CA SER A 56 -4.96 -12.23 16.99
C SER A 56 -6.40 -12.71 17.24
N GLY A 57 -7.38 -11.80 17.22
CA GLY A 57 -8.79 -12.13 17.38
C GLY A 57 -9.46 -12.58 16.07
N ASP A 58 -8.89 -12.18 14.93
CA ASP A 58 -9.36 -12.58 13.61
C ASP A 58 -8.56 -13.79 13.10
N LEU A 59 -9.23 -14.71 12.40
CA LEU A 59 -8.62 -15.93 11.84
C LEU A 59 -7.64 -15.62 10.69
N HIS A 60 -7.67 -14.39 10.17
CA HIS A 60 -6.89 -13.95 9.03
C HIS A 60 -5.55 -13.34 9.44
N GLN A 61 -4.46 -13.82 8.82
CA GLN A 61 -3.08 -13.37 9.09
C GLN A 61 -2.75 -11.98 8.51
N VAL A 62 -3.64 -11.43 7.69
CA VAL A 62 -3.44 -10.17 6.98
C VAL A 62 -4.69 -9.29 7.11
N GLN A 63 -4.46 -7.99 7.10
CA GLN A 63 -5.47 -6.94 7.07
C GLN A 63 -5.30 -6.13 5.79
N ILE A 64 -6.43 -5.69 5.23
CA ILE A 64 -6.47 -4.85 4.03
C ILE A 64 -6.94 -3.47 4.47
N THR A 65 -6.11 -2.46 4.24
CA THR A 65 -6.44 -1.05 4.50
C THR A 65 -6.51 -0.28 3.19
N LYS A 66 -7.62 0.42 2.96
CA LYS A 66 -7.73 1.43 1.91
C LYS A 66 -7.35 2.80 2.45
N THR A 67 -6.51 3.52 1.73
CA THR A 67 -6.08 4.87 2.07
C THR A 67 -5.82 5.68 0.80
N HIS A 68 -5.55 6.97 0.89
CA HIS A 68 -5.13 7.78 -0.27
C HIS A 68 -3.65 8.09 -0.20
N LEU A 69 -2.99 8.11 -1.36
CA LEU A 69 -1.63 8.60 -1.51
C LEU A 69 -1.63 10.13 -1.35
N ILE A 70 -0.81 10.63 -0.42
CA ILE A 70 -0.62 12.06 -0.17
C ILE A 70 0.62 12.56 -0.92
N ASP A 71 1.73 11.83 -0.80
CA ASP A 71 3.02 12.21 -1.37
C ASP A 71 3.96 10.99 -1.47
N ARG A 72 5.05 11.13 -2.22
CA ARG A 72 6.11 10.12 -2.32
C ARG A 72 7.49 10.76 -2.22
N VAL A 73 8.35 10.16 -1.39
CA VAL A 73 9.79 10.45 -1.33
C VAL A 73 10.56 9.15 -1.52
N GLY A 74 11.10 8.93 -2.72
CA GLY A 74 11.81 7.68 -3.04
C GLY A 74 10.90 6.45 -2.87
N ASN A 75 11.29 5.54 -1.97
CA ASN A 75 10.53 4.32 -1.63
C ASN A 75 9.55 4.52 -0.46
N ILE A 76 9.34 5.76 -0.02
CA ILE A 76 8.43 6.11 1.06
C ILE A 76 7.14 6.65 0.45
N LEU A 77 6.02 6.01 0.74
CA LEU A 77 4.68 6.49 0.40
C LEU A 77 4.08 7.15 1.63
N LYS A 78 3.79 8.44 1.55
CA LYS A 78 3.02 9.16 2.57
C LYS A 78 1.56 9.01 2.24
N VAL A 79 0.76 8.52 3.18
CA VAL A 79 -0.64 8.13 2.96
C VAL A 79 -1.55 8.65 4.06
N GLY A 80 -2.86 8.67 3.79
CA GLY A 80 -3.87 8.89 4.81
C GLY A 80 -3.69 7.92 5.99
N LYS A 81 -4.12 8.35 7.19
CA LYS A 81 -3.88 7.62 8.45
C LYS A 81 -4.33 6.16 8.37
N ILE A 82 -3.40 5.25 8.63
CA ILE A 82 -3.63 3.82 8.82
C ILE A 82 -3.55 3.51 10.32
N ASP A 83 -4.48 2.72 10.83
CA ASP A 83 -4.46 2.25 12.22
C ASP A 83 -3.54 1.03 12.39
N ALA A 84 -2.28 1.21 12.04
CA ALA A 84 -1.23 0.21 12.16
C ALA A 84 0.11 0.91 12.40
N ASN A 85 0.98 0.29 13.21
CA ASN A 85 2.32 0.80 13.45
C ASN A 85 3.32 -0.35 13.60
N ASP A 86 4.44 -0.23 12.90
CA ASP A 86 5.47 -1.26 12.75
C ASP A 86 4.98 -2.55 12.07
N ASP A 87 3.81 -2.52 11.45
CA ASP A 87 3.25 -3.66 10.75
C ASP A 87 4.00 -3.93 9.45
N SER A 88 4.28 -5.21 9.21
CA SER A 88 4.87 -5.66 7.95
C SER A 88 3.87 -5.49 6.81
N VAL A 89 4.30 -4.77 5.78
CA VAL A 89 3.57 -4.66 4.52
C VAL A 89 3.85 -5.90 3.69
N ILE A 90 2.82 -6.52 3.16
CA ILE A 90 2.90 -7.68 2.27
C ILE A 90 2.74 -7.26 0.82
N ASP A 91 1.86 -6.30 0.53
CA ASP A 91 1.63 -5.79 -0.82
C ASP A 91 1.01 -4.38 -0.77
N VAL A 92 1.25 -3.57 -1.81
CA VAL A 92 0.65 -2.25 -1.99
C VAL A 92 0.25 -2.08 -3.45
N ARG A 93 -0.99 -1.66 -3.69
CA ARG A 93 -1.54 -1.47 -5.04
C ARG A 93 -2.30 -0.16 -5.14
N LEU A 94 -2.33 0.39 -6.36
CA LEU A 94 -3.30 1.41 -6.71
C LEU A 94 -4.69 0.77 -6.77
N GLU A 95 -5.69 1.45 -6.21
CA GLU A 95 -7.08 1.06 -6.42
C GLU A 95 -7.45 1.37 -7.88
N CYS A 96 -7.67 0.32 -8.66
CA CYS A 96 -8.27 0.49 -9.98
C CYS A 96 -9.77 0.73 -9.79
N ASN A 97 -10.26 1.93 -10.05
CA ASN A 97 -11.69 2.15 -10.27
C ASN A 97 -12.08 1.25 -11.43
N GLY A 98 -13.00 0.31 -11.21
CA GLY A 98 -13.30 -0.81 -12.09
C GLY A 98 -13.87 -0.45 -13.46
N LEU A 99 -13.11 0.23 -14.31
CA LEU A 99 -13.27 0.15 -15.75
C LEU A 99 -12.54 -1.11 -16.18
N ILE A 100 -13.29 -2.20 -16.23
CA ILE A 100 -12.98 -3.30 -17.15
C ILE A 100 -13.00 -2.64 -18.53
N THR A 101 -11.84 -2.29 -19.07
CA THR A 101 -11.76 -2.01 -20.51
C THR A 101 -12.03 -3.35 -21.18
N SER A 102 -13.27 -3.55 -21.62
CA SER A 102 -13.58 -4.57 -22.60
C SER A 102 -12.71 -4.26 -23.81
N GLU A 103 -11.67 -5.07 -24.04
CA GLU A 103 -10.93 -5.05 -25.28
C GLU A 103 -11.94 -5.31 -26.42
N ALA A 104 -11.91 -4.42 -27.41
CA ALA A 104 -12.68 -4.51 -28.64
C ALA A 104 -11.86 -5.24 -29.72
#